data_AF-A0A329SEN2-F1
#
_entry.id   AF-A0A329SEN2-F1
#
_cell.length_a   1.000
_cell.length_b   1.000
_cell.length_c   1.000
_cell.angle_alpha   90.00
_cell.angle_beta   90.00
_cell.angle_gamma   90.00
#
_symmetry.space_group_name_H-M   'P 1'
#
loop_
_entity.id
_entity.type
_entity.pdbx_description
1 polymer ?
#
loop_
_entity_poly.entity_id
_entity_poly.type
_entity_poly.pdbx_seq_one_letter_code
_entity_poly.pdbx_strand_id
1 'polypeptide(L)'
;MWVTYYRMKVPHFGNNTNNRLEKFFGKLKSDLDRTVSMKQWLQAVVRYQRRKGDEYISRVVMPGTTRNLTYYEDMNQLLGMATEWMAGVFLTEYTFATETGMDRYTVEEEELYVTFRRDSRTHRVDKLTWLCTCEYSTTMTIPCRYVILYQNNIGNLMAFPFASIPAR
;
A
#
# COMPACT_ATOMS: atom_id res chain seq x y z
N MET A 1 3.17 -6.13 7.43
CA MET A 1 3.08 -5.65 6.03
C MET A 1 2.40 -6.63 5.06
N TRP A 2 2.63 -7.95 5.09
CA TRP A 2 1.95 -8.91 4.19
C TRP A 2 0.42 -8.99 4.38
N VAL A 3 -0.05 -8.89 5.62
CA VAL A 3 -1.49 -8.93 5.95
C VAL A 3 -2.24 -7.78 5.27
N THR A 4 -1.67 -6.58 5.28
CA THR A 4 -2.25 -5.39 4.62
C THR A 4 -2.29 -5.57 3.10
N TYR A 5 -1.20 -6.07 2.51
CA TYR A 5 -1.13 -6.37 1.07
C TYR A 5 -2.24 -7.31 0.59
N TYR A 6 -2.49 -8.41 1.30
CA TYR A 6 -3.57 -9.33 0.95
C TYR A 6 -4.96 -8.83 1.34
N ARG A 7 -5.08 -7.93 2.33
CA ARG A 7 -6.36 -7.35 2.74
C ARG A 7 -6.82 -6.21 1.83
N MET A 8 -5.91 -5.44 1.24
CA MET A 8 -6.26 -4.31 0.34
C MET A 8 -7.09 -4.74 -0.89
N LYS A 9 -6.96 -5.98 -1.36
CA LYS A 9 -7.76 -6.52 -2.47
C LYS A 9 -9.11 -7.12 -2.06
N VAL A 10 -9.44 -7.10 -0.78
CA VAL A 10 -10.73 -7.60 -0.27
C VAL A 10 -11.68 -6.40 -0.21
N PRO A 11 -12.85 -6.45 -0.88
CA PRO A 11 -13.85 -5.39 -0.76
C PRO A 11 -14.23 -5.19 0.72
N HIS A 12 -13.74 -4.09 1.29
CA HIS A 12 -14.08 -3.69 2.64
C HIS A 12 -15.45 -3.03 2.61
N PHE A 13 -16.51 -3.86 2.62
CA PHE A 13 -17.85 -3.37 2.97
C PHE A 13 -17.78 -2.84 4.40
N GLY A 14 -17.75 -1.51 4.54
CA GLY A 14 -17.45 -0.73 5.75
C GLY A 14 -18.41 -0.97 6.92
N ASN A 15 -18.40 -2.18 7.47
CA ASN A 15 -19.16 -2.56 8.63
C ASN A 15 -18.25 -3.33 9.59
N ASN A 16 -17.89 -2.64 10.66
CA ASN A 16 -16.89 -3.02 11.62
C ASN A 16 -17.51 -3.82 12.78
N THR A 17 -16.84 -4.93 13.05
CA THR A 17 -16.46 -5.46 14.37
C THR A 17 -17.14 -6.68 15.01
N ASN A 18 -18.45 -6.97 14.95
CA ASN A 18 -18.96 -8.21 15.63
C ASN A 18 -19.84 -9.12 14.77
N ASN A 19 -20.90 -8.59 14.17
CA ASN A 19 -21.86 -9.42 13.43
C ASN A 19 -21.24 -10.16 12.24
N ARG A 20 -20.15 -9.64 11.66
CA ARG A 20 -19.44 -10.30 10.57
C ARG A 20 -18.46 -11.37 11.05
N LEU A 21 -17.83 -11.19 12.22
CA LEU A 21 -17.06 -12.27 12.84
C LEU A 21 -17.99 -13.41 13.19
N GLU A 22 -19.12 -13.12 13.82
CA GLU A 22 -20.12 -14.14 14.15
C GLU A 22 -20.72 -14.80 12.91
N LYS A 23 -21.07 -14.04 11.86
CA LYS A 23 -21.56 -14.60 10.59
C LYS A 23 -20.49 -15.42 9.88
N PHE A 24 -19.23 -15.01 9.96
CA PHE A 24 -18.10 -15.76 9.40
C PHE A 24 -17.88 -17.05 10.20
N PHE A 25 -17.87 -17.00 11.53
CA PHE A 25 -17.81 -18.18 12.38
C PHE A 25 -19.02 -19.10 12.19
N GLY A 26 -20.21 -18.55 11.93
CA GLY A 26 -21.43 -19.31 11.63
C GLY A 26 -21.35 -20.07 10.30
N LYS A 27 -20.87 -19.42 9.23
CA LYS A 27 -20.58 -20.08 7.95
C LYS A 27 -19.42 -21.07 8.04
N LEU A 28 -18.38 -20.70 8.79
CA LEU A 28 -17.25 -21.57 9.05
C LEU A 28 -17.72 -22.83 9.80
N LYS A 29 -18.66 -22.69 10.75
CA LYS A 29 -19.25 -23.80 11.50
C LYS A 29 -20.12 -24.71 10.62
N SER A 30 -20.78 -24.19 9.57
CA SER A 30 -21.53 -25.01 8.61
C SER A 30 -20.63 -25.78 7.65
N ASP A 31 -19.46 -25.21 7.32
CA ASP A 31 -18.47 -25.84 6.44
C ASP A 31 -17.45 -26.70 7.23
N LEU A 32 -17.58 -26.74 8.56
CA LEU A 32 -16.71 -27.50 9.45
C LEU A 32 -17.12 -28.97 9.45
N ASP A 33 -16.24 -29.82 8.94
CA ASP A 33 -16.37 -31.25 9.12
C ASP A 33 -16.20 -31.61 10.61
N ARG A 34 -17.22 -32.26 11.19
CA ARG A 34 -17.30 -32.60 12.63
C ARG A 34 -16.16 -33.51 13.11
N THR A 35 -15.42 -34.10 12.17
CA THR A 35 -14.32 -35.04 12.38
C THR A 35 -13.01 -34.36 12.80
N VAL A 36 -12.87 -33.05 12.59
CA VAL A 36 -11.63 -32.31 12.84
C VAL A 36 -11.74 -31.47 14.11
N SER A 37 -10.82 -31.68 15.06
CA SER A 37 -10.81 -30.94 16.33
C SER A 37 -10.50 -29.44 16.14
N MET A 38 -10.99 -28.59 17.06
CA MET A 38 -10.69 -27.16 17.09
C MET A 38 -9.18 -26.87 17.07
N LYS A 39 -8.38 -27.72 17.74
CA LYS A 39 -6.91 -27.63 17.76
C LYS A 39 -6.31 -27.83 16.36
N GLN A 40 -6.76 -28.84 15.63
CA GLN A 40 -6.27 -29.13 14.27
C GLN A 40 -6.63 -28.01 13.29
N TRP A 41 -7.81 -27.41 13.45
CA TRP A 41 -8.22 -26.24 12.66
C TRP A 41 -7.39 -25.00 12.94
N LEU A 42 -7.19 -24.64 14.21
CA LEU A 42 -6.32 -23.53 14.58
C LEU A 42 -4.91 -23.71 14.01
N GLN A 43 -4.39 -24.94 14.07
CA GLN A 43 -3.11 -25.27 13.44
C GLN A 43 -3.15 -25.11 11.92
N ALA A 44 -4.21 -25.55 11.23
CA ALA A 44 -4.36 -25.39 9.79
C ALA A 44 -4.44 -23.91 9.37
N VAL A 45 -5.20 -23.09 10.10
CA VAL A 45 -5.32 -21.64 9.87
C VAL A 45 -3.98 -20.94 10.10
N VAL A 46 -3.30 -21.21 11.22
CA VAL A 46 -1.98 -20.63 11.50
C VAL A 46 -0.97 -21.05 10.44
N ARG A 47 -0.97 -22.32 10.01
CA ARG A 47 -0.10 -22.80 8.90
C ARG A 47 -0.42 -22.12 7.58
N TYR A 48 -1.69 -21.85 7.29
CA TYR A 48 -2.09 -21.10 6.10
C TYR A 48 -1.62 -19.64 6.16
N GLN A 49 -1.83 -18.96 7.29
CA GLN A 49 -1.34 -17.59 7.50
C GLN A 49 0.19 -17.52 7.38
N ARG A 50 0.93 -18.47 7.98
CA ARG A 50 2.40 -18.55 7.84
C ARG A 50 2.82 -18.75 6.39
N ARG A 51 2.22 -19.70 5.66
CA ARG A 51 2.50 -19.90 4.22
C ARG A 51 2.26 -18.64 3.39
N LYS A 52 1.22 -17.85 3.70
CA LYS A 52 0.95 -16.59 3.01
C LYS A 52 1.96 -15.50 3.37
N GLY A 53 2.44 -15.47 4.61
CA GLY A 53 3.58 -14.64 5.01
C GLY A 53 4.85 -15.01 4.26
N ASP A 54 5.16 -16.31 4.18
CA ASP A 54 6.36 -16.83 3.50
C ASP A 54 6.29 -16.60 1.99
N GLU A 55 5.12 -16.76 1.36
CA GLU A 55 4.88 -16.43 -0.05
C GLU A 55 5.07 -14.93 -0.33
N TYR A 56 4.66 -14.07 0.59
CA TYR A 56 4.94 -12.64 0.48
C TYR A 56 6.44 -12.36 0.62
N ILE A 57 7.11 -12.93 1.62
CA ILE A 57 8.55 -12.77 1.83
C ILE A 57 9.32 -13.30 0.62
N SER A 58 8.96 -14.44 0.04
CA SER A 58 9.66 -14.97 -1.13
C SER A 58 9.49 -14.09 -2.37
N ARG A 59 8.31 -13.49 -2.55
CA ARG A 59 8.06 -12.52 -3.63
C ARG A 59 8.79 -11.19 -3.41
N VAL A 60 8.89 -10.73 -2.16
CA VAL A 60 9.49 -9.43 -1.80
C VAL A 60 11.01 -9.51 -1.64
N VAL A 61 11.51 -10.62 -1.10
CA VAL A 61 12.93 -10.87 -0.73
C VAL A 61 13.55 -11.87 -1.70
N MET A 62 13.16 -11.84 -2.98
CA MET A 62 13.73 -12.69 -4.03
C MET A 62 15.27 -12.73 -3.91
N PRO A 63 15.90 -13.91 -3.67
CA PRO A 63 17.36 -14.01 -3.65
C PRO A 63 17.94 -13.51 -4.98
N GLY A 64 18.79 -12.49 -4.95
CA GLY A 64 19.26 -11.76 -6.14
C GLY A 64 18.61 -10.38 -6.35
N THR A 65 17.74 -9.93 -5.46
CA THR A 65 17.19 -8.57 -5.46
C THR A 65 18.26 -7.54 -5.13
N THR A 66 18.34 -6.50 -5.98
CA THR A 66 19.20 -5.35 -5.76
C THR A 66 18.72 -4.62 -4.51
N ARG A 67 19.62 -4.47 -3.54
CA ARG A 67 19.39 -3.69 -2.32
C ARG A 67 20.37 -2.55 -2.25
N ASN A 68 19.88 -1.38 -1.88
CA ASN A 68 20.69 -0.23 -1.60
C ASN A 68 20.66 0.07 -0.08
N LEU A 69 21.83 0.03 0.56
CA LEU A 69 21.98 0.27 2.00
C LEU A 69 21.62 1.71 2.40
N THR A 70 21.62 2.66 1.46
CA THR A 70 21.24 4.05 1.73
C THR A 70 19.73 4.28 1.63
N TYR A 71 18.96 3.29 1.16
CA TYR A 71 17.51 3.41 0.98
C TYR A 71 16.76 2.90 2.21
N TYR A 72 15.67 3.60 2.55
CA TYR A 72 14.67 3.09 3.51
C TYR A 72 14.04 1.79 2.98
N GLU A 73 13.42 1.01 3.87
CA GLU A 73 12.83 -0.29 3.51
C GLU A 73 11.78 -0.16 2.38
N ASP A 74 10.95 0.89 2.41
CA ASP A 74 9.94 1.17 1.38
C ASP A 74 10.60 1.47 0.02
N MET A 75 11.76 2.14 0.02
CA MET A 75 12.54 2.43 -1.18
C MET A 75 13.27 1.19 -1.72
N ASN A 76 13.73 0.31 -0.83
CA ASN A 76 14.29 -0.99 -1.23
C ASN A 76 13.22 -1.91 -1.85
N GLN A 77 11.97 -1.81 -1.41
CA GLN A 77 10.86 -2.51 -2.07
C GLN A 77 10.62 -1.99 -3.49
N LEU A 78 10.66 -0.67 -3.69
CA LEU A 78 10.60 -0.09 -5.03
C LEU A 78 11.76 -0.57 -5.90
N LEU A 79 12.99 -0.57 -5.38
CA LEU A 79 14.18 -1.02 -6.09
C LEU A 79 14.08 -2.51 -6.50
N GLY A 80 13.44 -3.34 -5.69
CA GLY A 80 13.18 -4.75 -6.02
C GLY A 80 12.18 -4.94 -7.16
N MET A 81 11.44 -3.91 -7.57
CA MET A 81 10.33 -3.99 -8.53
C MET A 81 10.47 -3.07 -9.74
N ALA A 82 11.32 -2.05 -9.65
CA ALA A 82 11.58 -1.07 -10.68
C ALA A 82 13.05 -1.13 -11.14
N THR A 83 13.38 -0.38 -12.20
CA THR A 83 14.78 -0.17 -12.57
C THR A 83 15.46 0.74 -11.56
N GLU A 84 16.79 0.62 -11.42
CA GLU A 84 17.59 1.50 -10.56
C GLU A 84 17.38 2.98 -10.92
N TRP A 85 17.27 3.30 -12.21
CA TRP A 85 16.96 4.64 -12.67
C TRP A 85 15.62 5.15 -12.15
N MET A 86 14.54 4.36 -12.26
CA MET A 86 13.22 4.77 -11.77
C MET A 86 13.22 4.93 -10.24
N ALA A 87 13.91 4.05 -9.51
CA ALA A 87 14.06 4.16 -8.07
C ALA A 87 14.82 5.45 -7.68
N GLY A 88 15.86 5.82 -8.46
CA GLY A 88 16.59 7.08 -8.28
C GLY A 88 15.73 8.32 -8.54
N VAL A 89 14.91 8.31 -9.59
CA VAL A 89 13.99 9.42 -9.88
C VAL A 89 12.95 9.57 -8.75
N PHE A 90 12.35 8.46 -8.31
CA PHE A 90 11.36 8.48 -7.24
C PHE A 90 11.93 8.88 -5.87
N LEU A 91 13.19 8.53 -5.59
CA LEU A 91 13.86 8.89 -4.34
C LEU A 91 13.76 10.39 -4.06
N THR A 92 13.90 11.23 -5.08
CA THR A 92 13.85 12.69 -4.92
C THR A 92 12.48 13.21 -4.46
N GLU A 93 11.40 12.61 -4.94
CA GLU A 93 10.04 12.92 -4.49
C GLU A 93 9.78 12.37 -3.10
N TYR A 94 10.28 11.17 -2.81
CA TYR A 94 10.14 10.50 -1.52
C TYR A 94 10.86 11.28 -0.40
N THR A 95 12.15 11.58 -0.57
CA THR A 95 12.92 12.33 0.45
C THR A 95 12.31 13.69 0.72
N PHE A 96 11.91 14.41 -0.34
CA PHE A 96 11.23 15.69 -0.19
C PHE A 96 9.96 15.57 0.66
N ALA A 97 9.11 14.58 0.39
CA ALA A 97 7.84 14.39 1.09
C ALA A 97 8.00 13.83 2.51
N THR A 98 9.08 13.11 2.80
CA THR A 98 9.38 12.62 4.14
C THR A 98 9.98 13.72 5.03
N GLU A 99 10.81 14.60 4.46
CA GLU A 99 11.43 15.71 5.18
C GLU A 99 10.51 16.93 5.31
N THR A 100 9.57 17.09 4.38
CA THR A 100 8.65 18.24 4.34
C THR A 100 7.28 17.86 4.88
N GLY A 101 6.68 18.73 5.69
CA GLY A 101 5.30 18.56 6.17
C GLY A 101 4.24 19.09 5.19
N MET A 102 2.97 18.83 5.51
CA MET A 102 1.84 19.43 4.81
C MET A 102 1.64 20.92 5.12
N ASP A 103 2.32 21.44 6.13
CA ASP A 103 2.31 22.83 6.59
C ASP A 103 2.68 23.84 5.49
N ARG A 104 3.43 23.42 4.47
CA ARG A 104 3.82 24.28 3.33
C ARG A 104 2.74 24.44 2.26
N TYR A 105 1.58 23.81 2.42
CA TYR A 105 0.52 23.80 1.43
C TYR A 105 -0.82 24.18 2.05
N THR A 106 -1.62 24.94 1.31
CA THR A 106 -3.05 25.01 1.55
C THR A 106 -3.69 23.79 0.91
N VAL A 107 -4.34 22.95 1.72
CA VAL A 107 -4.92 21.69 1.26
C VAL A 107 -6.43 21.72 1.39
N GLU A 108 -7.08 21.45 0.25
CA GLU A 108 -8.52 21.32 0.13
C GLU A 108 -8.85 19.86 -0.16
N GLU A 109 -9.58 19.22 0.75
CA GLU A 109 -9.94 17.82 0.64
C GLU A 109 -11.39 17.65 0.16
N GLU A 110 -11.55 16.99 -0.98
CA GLU A 110 -12.84 16.62 -1.57
C GLU A 110 -13.06 15.10 -1.46
N GLU A 111 -14.23 14.60 -1.88
CA GLU A 111 -14.55 13.16 -1.78
C GLU A 111 -13.59 12.28 -2.59
N LEU A 112 -13.31 12.67 -3.84
CA LEU A 112 -12.49 11.88 -4.79
C LEU A 112 -11.06 12.43 -4.95
N TYR A 113 -10.83 13.67 -4.55
CA TYR A 113 -9.59 14.38 -4.83
C TYR A 113 -9.06 15.11 -3.61
N VAL A 114 -7.76 15.40 -3.64
CA VAL A 114 -7.09 16.30 -2.71
C VAL A 114 -6.35 17.35 -3.52
N THR A 115 -6.63 18.62 -3.26
CA THR A 115 -6.00 19.72 -3.97
C THR A 115 -4.95 20.36 -3.08
N PHE A 116 -3.71 20.36 -3.55
CA PHE A 116 -2.57 21.04 -2.95
C PHE A 116 -2.35 22.37 -3.65
N ARG A 117 -2.37 23.46 -2.88
CA ARG A 117 -2.07 24.80 -3.35
C ARG A 117 -0.84 25.34 -2.65
N ARG A 118 0.07 25.92 -3.44
CA ARG A 118 1.21 26.69 -2.95
C ARG A 118 1.57 27.73 -3.98
N ASP A 119 1.64 28.99 -3.54
CA ASP A 119 1.87 30.14 -4.40
C ASP A 119 0.83 30.16 -5.55
N SER A 120 1.29 30.22 -6.81
CA SER A 120 0.44 30.15 -8.00
C SER A 120 0.21 28.72 -8.54
N ARG A 121 0.74 27.69 -7.86
CA ARG A 121 0.68 26.30 -8.33
C ARG A 121 -0.42 25.54 -7.59
N THR A 122 -1.26 24.87 -8.38
CA THR A 122 -2.33 24.00 -7.88
C THR A 122 -2.16 22.61 -8.48
N HIS A 123 -2.11 21.60 -7.62
CA HIS A 123 -1.98 20.20 -8.02
C HIS A 123 -3.07 19.37 -7.38
N ARG A 124 -3.74 18.54 -8.18
CA ARG A 124 -4.83 17.70 -7.72
C ARG A 124 -4.38 16.25 -7.69
N VAL A 125 -4.55 15.59 -6.55
CA VAL A 125 -4.29 14.16 -6.33
C VAL A 125 -5.62 13.42 -6.36
N ASP A 126 -5.67 12.34 -7.12
CA ASP A 126 -6.79 11.40 -7.16
C ASP A 126 -6.63 10.33 -6.07
N LYS A 127 -7.64 10.20 -5.21
CA LYS A 127 -7.62 9.27 -4.05
C LYS A 127 -7.79 7.80 -4.45
N LEU A 128 -8.30 7.52 -5.66
CA LEU A 128 -8.50 6.16 -6.17
C LEU A 128 -7.25 5.68 -6.91
N THR A 129 -6.71 6.51 -7.80
CA THR A 129 -5.58 6.12 -8.67
C THR A 129 -4.21 6.47 -8.11
N TRP A 130 -4.17 7.35 -7.10
CA TRP A 130 -2.93 7.88 -6.51
C TRP A 130 -2.04 8.59 -7.52
N LEU A 131 -2.65 9.18 -8.54
CA LEU A 131 -1.99 10.01 -9.54
C LEU A 131 -2.29 11.49 -9.28
N CYS A 132 -1.36 12.34 -9.71
CA CYS A 132 -1.45 13.78 -9.54
C CYS A 132 -1.41 14.50 -10.89
N THR A 133 -1.97 15.70 -10.95
CA THR A 133 -1.89 16.59 -12.10
C THR A 133 -0.54 17.30 -12.24
N CYS A 134 0.44 17.04 -11.37
CA CYS A 134 1.78 17.60 -11.52
C CYS A 134 2.53 16.93 -12.68
N GLU A 135 3.46 17.68 -13.30
CA GLU A 135 4.25 17.24 -14.45
C GLU A 135 4.97 15.90 -14.20
N TYR A 136 5.47 15.70 -12.97
CA TYR A 136 6.10 14.46 -12.57
C TYR A 136 5.16 13.26 -12.72
N SER A 137 3.96 13.35 -12.14
CA SER A 137 3.01 12.24 -12.13
C SER A 137 2.36 12.02 -13.49
N THR A 138 2.17 13.07 -14.29
CA THR A 138 1.63 12.93 -15.65
C THR A 138 2.64 12.32 -16.61
N THR A 139 3.93 12.63 -16.46
CA THR A 139 4.99 12.11 -17.32
C THR A 139 5.41 10.70 -16.93
N MET A 140 5.62 10.47 -15.64
CA MET A 140 6.18 9.21 -15.14
C MET A 140 5.11 8.18 -14.80
N THR A 141 3.84 8.60 -14.70
CA THR A 141 2.69 7.74 -14.31
C THR A 141 2.89 7.02 -12.97
N ILE A 142 3.62 7.65 -12.05
CA ILE A 142 3.90 7.16 -10.69
C ILE A 142 3.58 8.23 -9.66
N PRO A 143 3.40 7.87 -8.37
CA PRO A 143 3.12 8.83 -7.31
C PRO A 143 4.20 9.90 -7.20
N CYS A 144 3.77 11.15 -7.04
CA CYS A 144 4.63 12.29 -6.75
C CYS A 144 4.60 12.67 -5.26
N ARG A 145 5.44 13.62 -4.85
CA ARG A 145 5.50 14.13 -3.47
C ARG A 145 4.14 14.47 -2.85
N TYR A 146 3.17 15.00 -3.61
CA TYR A 146 1.84 15.37 -3.09
C TYR A 146 1.05 14.14 -2.63
N VAL A 147 1.17 13.05 -3.37
CA VAL A 147 0.55 11.76 -3.03
C VAL A 147 1.18 11.23 -1.75
N ILE A 148 2.52 11.27 -1.67
CA ILE A 148 3.29 10.80 -0.51
C ILE A 148 2.93 11.60 0.74
N LEU A 149 2.91 12.93 0.63
CA LEU A 149 2.51 13.84 1.71
C LEU A 149 1.12 13.52 2.24
N TYR A 150 0.15 13.35 1.34
CA TYR A 150 -1.22 13.04 1.74
C TYR A 150 -1.32 11.67 2.41
N GLN A 151 -0.68 10.62 1.84
CA GLN A 151 -0.69 9.28 2.41
C GLN A 151 -0.05 9.24 3.80
N ASN A 152 1.07 9.93 3.99
CA ASN A 152 1.72 10.05 5.28
C ASN A 152 0.81 10.76 6.31
N ASN A 153 0.09 11.81 5.91
CA ASN A 153 -0.80 12.54 6.79
C ASN A 153 -2.00 11.71 7.28
N ILE A 154 -2.61 10.90 6.40
CA ILE A 154 -3.72 10.02 6.78
C ILE A 154 -3.24 8.74 7.50
N GLY A 155 -1.95 8.63 7.81
CA GLY A 155 -1.37 7.46 8.48
C GLY A 155 -1.39 6.19 7.63
N ASN A 156 -1.57 6.31 6.32
CA ASN A 156 -1.40 5.18 5.43
C ASN A 156 0.10 4.91 5.29
N LEU A 157 0.50 3.68 5.59
CA LEU A 157 1.76 3.16 5.06
C LEU A 157 1.72 3.39 3.56
N MET A 158 2.74 4.07 3.03
CA MET A 158 2.97 4.25 1.61
C MET A 158 3.00 2.88 0.93
N ALA A 159 1.82 2.37 0.62
CA ALA A 159 1.64 1.30 -0.31
C ALA A 159 1.95 1.96 -1.64
N PHE A 160 3.22 1.88 -2.06
CA PHE A 160 3.58 2.15 -3.44
C PHE A 160 2.49 1.48 -4.27
N PRO A 161 1.67 2.23 -5.02
CA PRO A 161 0.45 1.68 -5.55
C PRO A 161 0.89 0.78 -6.70
N PHE A 162 1.14 -0.48 -6.37
CA PHE A 162 1.55 -1.53 -7.31
C PHE A 162 0.55 -1.67 -8.45
N ALA A 163 -0.70 -1.22 -8.23
CA ALA A 163 -1.75 -1.14 -9.23
C ALA A 163 -1.57 0.01 -10.25
N SER A 164 -0.78 1.04 -9.92
CA SER A 164 -0.49 2.18 -10.81
C SER A 164 0.67 1.89 -11.76
N ILE A 165 1.55 0.93 -11.44
CA ILE A 165 2.57 0.45 -12.37
C ILE A 165 1.86 -0.47 -13.37
N PRO A 166 1.82 -0.14 -14.67
CA PRO A 166 1.25 -1.04 -15.67
C PRO A 166 1.97 -2.38 -15.63
N ALA A 167 1.23 -3.49 -15.77
CA ALA A 167 1.85 -4.78 -16.01
C ALA A 167 2.66 -4.70 -17.32
N ARG A 168 3.89 -5.23 -17.31
CA ARG A 168 4.69 -5.42 -18.52
C ARG A 168 4.02 -6.41 -19.47
#